data_AF-A0A7S4B610-F1
#
_entry.id   AF-A0A7S4B610-F1
#
_cell.length_a   1.000
_cell.length_b   1.000
_cell.length_c   1.000
_cell.angle_alpha   90.00
_cell.angle_beta   90.00
_cell.angle_gamma   90.00
#
_symmetry.space_group_name_H-M   'P 1'
#
loop_
_entity.id
_entity.type
_entity.pdbx_description
1 polymer ?
#
loop_
_entity_poly.entity_id
_entity_poly.type
_entity_poly.pdbx_seq_one_letter_code
_entity_poly.pdbx_strand_id
1 'polypeptide(L)'
;RGPPSDETHEMAATASSQLRASLPLLLNCLAADDIEVSQCTMGFLHSYVGRLRKLLPSPKDVGAHADQLQHLLLVMARKSVHPADYNFDQPDETEEAFLAYRRELA
;
A
#
# COMPACT_ATOMS: atom_id res chain seq x y z
N ARG A 1 -15.88 -25.16 -15.16
CA ARG A 1 -16.41 -23.98 -14.44
C ARG A 1 -17.24 -23.21 -15.43
N GLY A 2 -18.55 -23.09 -15.21
CA GLY A 2 -19.42 -22.29 -16.09
C GLY A 2 -19.07 -20.80 -16.00
N PRO A 3 -19.53 -19.97 -16.96
CA PRO A 3 -19.36 -18.54 -16.88
C PRO A 3 -20.01 -18.00 -15.59
N PRO A 4 -19.48 -16.92 -14.98
CA PRO A 4 -20.11 -16.30 -13.84
C PRO A 4 -21.53 -15.83 -14.22
N SER A 5 -22.47 -15.88 -13.27
CA SER A 5 -23.79 -15.27 -13.48
C SER A 5 -23.65 -13.76 -13.70
N ASP A 6 -24.60 -13.15 -14.43
CA ASP A 6 -24.61 -11.69 -14.65
C ASP A 6 -24.54 -10.90 -13.32
N GLU A 7 -25.19 -11.40 -12.27
CA GLU A 7 -25.10 -10.86 -10.90
C GLU A 7 -23.65 -10.84 -10.36
N THR A 8 -22.87 -11.88 -10.63
CA THR A 8 -21.47 -11.95 -10.18
C THR A 8 -20.61 -10.90 -10.89
N HIS A 9 -20.88 -10.64 -12.17
CA HIS A 9 -20.19 -9.61 -12.95
C HIS A 9 -20.51 -8.19 -12.44
N GLU A 10 -21.78 -7.91 -12.14
CA GLU A 10 -22.20 -6.60 -11.60
C GLU A 10 -21.61 -6.34 -10.20
N MET A 11 -21.60 -7.36 -9.33
CA MET A 11 -20.97 -7.25 -8.01
C MET A 11 -19.48 -6.97 -8.11
N ALA A 12 -18.77 -7.65 -9.02
CA ALA A 12 -17.34 -7.44 -9.24
C ALA A 12 -17.03 -6.01 -9.75
N ALA A 13 -17.85 -5.50 -10.67
CA ALA A 13 -17.71 -4.13 -11.18
C ALA A 13 -17.94 -3.09 -10.06
N THR A 14 -18.96 -3.29 -9.24
CA THR A 14 -19.26 -2.44 -8.08
C THR A 14 -18.12 -2.45 -7.07
N ALA A 15 -17.63 -3.62 -6.68
CA ALA A 15 -16.52 -3.77 -5.76
C ALA A 15 -15.24 -3.10 -6.30
N SER A 16 -14.96 -3.24 -7.61
CA SER A 16 -13.82 -2.58 -8.25
C SER A 16 -13.94 -1.05 -8.24
N SER A 17 -15.15 -0.52 -8.44
CA SER A 17 -15.41 0.92 -8.36
C SER A 17 -15.19 1.45 -6.94
N GLN A 18 -15.76 0.79 -5.93
CA GLN A 18 -15.58 1.14 -4.52
C GLN A 18 -14.11 1.07 -4.10
N LEU A 19 -13.39 0.02 -4.51
CA LEU A 19 -11.97 -0.10 -4.25
C LEU A 19 -11.19 1.10 -4.84
N ARG A 20 -11.47 1.47 -6.09
CA ARG A 20 -10.84 2.63 -6.74
C ARG A 20 -11.14 3.94 -6.02
N ALA A 21 -12.37 4.13 -5.56
CA ALA A 21 -12.75 5.31 -4.80
C ALA A 21 -12.08 5.39 -3.41
N SER A 22 -11.79 4.23 -2.80
CA SER A 22 -11.14 4.16 -1.48
C SER A 22 -9.62 4.24 -1.52
N LEU A 23 -9.00 3.95 -2.67
CA LEU A 23 -7.54 3.94 -2.81
C LEU A 23 -6.86 5.24 -2.34
N PRO A 24 -7.34 6.45 -2.70
CA PRO A 24 -6.72 7.69 -2.21
C PRO A 24 -6.68 7.80 -0.68
N LEU A 25 -7.75 7.39 0.01
CA LEU A 25 -7.79 7.39 1.47
C LEU A 25 -6.77 6.40 2.05
N LEU A 26 -6.70 5.19 1.50
CA LEU A 26 -5.75 4.17 1.94
C LEU A 26 -4.30 4.61 1.73
N LEU A 27 -4.01 5.29 0.62
CA LEU A 27 -2.69 5.86 0.35
C LEU A 27 -2.36 7.02 1.29
N ASN A 28 -3.34 7.86 1.63
CA ASN A 28 -3.14 8.94 2.61
C ASN A 28 -2.89 8.40 4.02
N CYS A 29 -3.59 7.34 4.42
CA CYS A 29 -3.35 6.67 5.70
C CYS A 29 -1.95 6.05 5.75
N LEU A 30 -1.49 5.42 4.66
CA LEU A 30 -0.11 4.95 4.56
C LEU A 30 0.90 6.09 4.74
N ALA A 31 0.62 7.25 4.15
CA ALA A 31 1.47 8.42 4.21
C ALA A 31 1.42 9.17 5.54
N ALA A 32 0.56 8.77 6.49
CA ALA A 32 0.48 9.41 7.80
C ALA A 32 1.81 9.32 8.55
N ASP A 33 2.16 10.38 9.27
CA ASP A 33 3.38 10.42 10.09
C ASP A 33 3.29 9.45 11.26
N ASP A 34 2.08 9.27 11.80
CA ASP A 34 1.78 8.28 12.82
C ASP A 34 2.01 6.85 12.28
N ILE A 35 2.89 6.11 12.97
CA ILE A 35 3.27 4.76 12.59
C ILE A 35 2.07 3.81 12.67
N GLU A 36 1.20 3.93 13.67
CA GLU A 36 0.05 3.05 13.86
C GLU A 36 -0.99 3.25 12.74
N VAL A 37 -1.28 4.51 12.38
CA VAL A 37 -2.17 4.86 11.27
C VAL A 37 -1.62 4.32 9.95
N SER A 38 -0.32 4.43 9.75
CA SER A 38 0.31 3.91 8.54
C SER A 38 0.30 2.37 8.51
N GLN A 39 0.65 1.75 9.63
CA GLN A 39 0.75 0.30 9.77
C GLN A 39 -0.61 -0.39 9.57
N CYS A 40 -1.72 0.22 10.00
CA CYS A 40 -3.05 -0.36 9.80
C CYS A 40 -3.42 -0.56 8.31
N THR A 41 -2.71 0.09 7.39
CA THR A 41 -2.92 -0.05 5.94
C THR A 41 -2.01 -1.08 5.26
N MET A 42 -0.95 -1.55 5.92
CA MET A 42 0.06 -2.41 5.31
C MET A 42 -0.52 -3.72 4.77
N GLY A 43 -1.38 -4.38 5.55
CA GLY A 43 -2.03 -5.63 5.12
C GLY A 43 -2.84 -5.48 3.82
N PHE A 44 -3.49 -4.32 3.63
CA PHE A 44 -4.18 -4.00 2.39
C PHE A 44 -3.19 -3.82 1.23
N LEU A 45 -2.10 -3.08 1.44
CA LEU A 45 -1.12 -2.78 0.40
C LEU A 45 -0.40 -4.03 -0.11
N HIS A 46 0.03 -4.89 0.80
CA HIS A 46 0.61 -6.20 0.47
C HIS A 46 -0.36 -7.02 -0.38
N SER A 47 -1.64 -7.03 0.00
CA SER A 47 -2.69 -7.72 -0.75
C SER A 47 -2.95 -7.08 -2.12
N TYR A 48 -2.95 -5.75 -2.20
CA TYR A 48 -3.21 -4.99 -3.41
C TYR A 48 -2.10 -5.21 -4.43
N VAL A 49 -0.84 -4.95 -4.07
CA VAL A 49 0.33 -5.16 -4.94
C VAL A 49 0.47 -6.63 -5.32
N GLY A 50 0.28 -7.54 -4.36
CA GLY A 50 0.33 -8.98 -4.60
C GLY A 50 -0.73 -9.46 -5.60
N ARG A 51 -1.95 -8.89 -5.58
CA ARG A 51 -2.98 -9.16 -6.59
C ARG A 51 -2.69 -8.46 -7.91
N LEU A 52 -2.21 -7.23 -7.88
CA LEU A 52 -1.84 -6.49 -9.09
C LEU A 52 -0.83 -7.30 -9.92
N ARG A 53 0.21 -7.83 -9.27
CA ARG A 53 1.21 -8.69 -9.92
C ARG A 53 0.62 -9.94 -10.57
N LYS A 54 -0.47 -10.49 -10.04
CA LYS A 54 -1.14 -11.68 -10.58
C LYS A 54 -2.14 -11.35 -11.68
N LEU A 55 -2.77 -10.18 -11.60
CA LEU A 55 -3.86 -9.76 -12.47
C LEU A 55 -3.38 -8.97 -13.69
N LEU A 56 -2.19 -8.36 -13.63
CA LEU A 56 -1.58 -7.70 -14.77
C LEU A 56 -0.84 -8.76 -15.63
N PRO A 57 -1.38 -9.14 -16.79
CA PRO A 57 -0.80 -10.19 -17.62
C PRO A 57 0.48 -9.74 -18.34
N SER A 58 0.70 -8.42 -18.44
CA SER A 58 1.89 -7.83 -19.05
C SER A 58 2.37 -6.59 -18.29
N PRO A 59 3.68 -6.29 -18.29
CA PRO A 59 4.21 -5.02 -17.78
C PRO A 59 3.58 -3.77 -18.42
N LYS A 60 3.03 -3.90 -19.64
CA LYS A 60 2.34 -2.79 -20.33
C LYS A 60 1.03 -2.38 -19.65
N ASP A 61 0.41 -3.28 -18.91
CA ASP A 61 -0.86 -3.03 -18.22
C ASP A 61 -0.68 -2.30 -16.88
N VAL A 62 0.58 -2.17 -16.43
CA VAL A 62 0.95 -1.42 -15.22
C VAL A 62 0.61 0.07 -15.35
N GLY A 63 0.54 0.60 -16.58
CA GLY A 63 0.27 2.01 -16.84
C GLY A 63 -1.04 2.51 -16.19
N ALA A 64 -2.08 1.67 -16.14
CA ALA A 64 -3.36 2.01 -15.50
C ALA A 64 -3.27 2.16 -13.97
N HIS A 65 -2.15 1.74 -13.37
CA HIS A 65 -1.89 1.76 -11.93
C HIS A 65 -0.63 2.56 -11.57
N ALA A 66 -0.03 3.26 -12.54
CA ALA A 66 1.26 3.91 -12.38
C ALA A 66 1.24 4.95 -11.26
N ASP A 67 0.18 5.77 -11.18
CA ASP A 67 0.06 6.81 -10.17
C ASP A 67 -0.02 6.22 -8.75
N GLN A 68 -0.81 5.15 -8.56
CA GLN A 68 -0.92 4.50 -7.25
C GLN A 68 0.39 3.82 -6.85
N LEU A 69 1.06 3.16 -7.80
CA LEU A 69 2.36 2.52 -7.56
C LEU A 69 3.45 3.56 -7.27
N GLN A 70 3.47 4.68 -7.98
CA GLN A 70 4.41 5.77 -7.74
C GLN A 70 4.18 6.38 -6.36
N HIS A 71 2.92 6.63 -5.98
CA HIS A 71 2.59 7.12 -4.65
C HIS A 71 3.09 6.15 -3.57
N LEU A 72 2.82 4.85 -3.74
CA LEU A 72 3.31 3.81 -2.83
C LEU A 72 4.82 3.86 -2.67
N LEU A 73 5.55 3.81 -3.79
CA LEU A 73 7.02 3.82 -3.77
C LEU A 73 7.57 5.08 -3.10
N LEU A 74 6.98 6.25 -3.35
CA LEU A 74 7.40 7.51 -2.74
C LEU A 74 7.20 7.49 -1.22
N VAL A 75 6.05 7.02 -0.75
CA VAL A 75 5.76 6.94 0.68
C VAL A 75 6.67 5.90 1.34
N MET A 76 6.83 4.72 0.76
CA MET A 76 7.75 3.69 1.26
C MET A 76 9.18 4.23 1.38
N ALA A 77 9.68 4.94 0.37
CA ALA A 77 11.00 5.54 0.40
C ALA A 77 11.15 6.55 1.56
N ARG A 78 10.15 7.42 1.76
CA ARG A 78 10.15 8.41 2.85
C ARG A 78 10.08 7.77 4.23
N LYS A 79 9.30 6.70 4.37
CA LYS A 79 9.14 6.02 5.66
C LYS A 79 10.23 4.98 5.96
N SER A 80 11.13 4.75 5.02
CA SER A 80 12.29 3.86 5.18
C SER A 80 13.54 4.57 5.70
N VAL A 81 13.50 5.89 5.86
CA VAL A 81 14.62 6.69 6.33
C VAL A 81 14.34 7.24 7.72
N HIS A 82 15.37 7.28 8.56
CA HIS A 82 15.29 7.98 9.82
C HIS A 82 15.03 9.48 9.59
N PRO A 83 14.39 10.18 10.54
CA PRO A 83 14.34 11.63 10.54
C PRO A 83 15.74 12.24 10.44
N ALA A 84 15.85 13.41 9.80
CA ALA A 84 17.15 14.06 9.57
C ALA A 84 17.88 14.46 10.86
N ASP A 85 17.13 14.60 11.96
CA ASP A 85 17.58 14.97 13.30
C ASP A 85 17.72 13.76 14.24
N TYR A 86 17.58 12.52 13.74
CA TYR A 86 17.73 11.33 14.55
C TYR A 86 19.15 11.16 15.10
N ASN A 87 19.26 10.95 16.41
CA ASN A 87 20.52 10.79 17.11
C ASN A 87 20.96 9.33 17.20
N PHE A 88 21.85 8.91 16.31
CA PHE A 88 22.38 7.53 16.29
C PHE A 88 23.22 7.16 17.51
N ASP A 89 23.78 8.13 18.24
CA ASP A 89 24.58 7.87 19.44
C ASP A 89 23.70 7.58 20.67
N GLN A 90 22.43 8.00 20.62
CA GLN A 90 21.45 7.83 21.70
C GLN A 90 20.09 7.45 21.10
N PRO A 91 19.91 6.19 20.68
CA PRO A 91 18.63 5.72 20.17
C PRO A 91 17.56 5.82 21.25
N ASP A 92 16.38 6.27 20.87
CA ASP A 92 15.23 6.40 21.75
C ASP A 92 14.39 5.11 21.81
N GLU A 93 13.36 5.13 22.64
CA GLU A 93 12.41 4.02 22.82
C GLU A 93 11.51 3.77 21.59
N THR A 94 11.54 4.65 20.58
CA THR A 94 10.78 4.50 19.33
C THR A 94 11.56 3.79 18.22
N GLU A 95 12.89 3.64 18.36
CA GLU A 95 13.74 3.00 17.36
C GLU A 95 13.33 1.55 17.09
N GLU A 96 12.96 0.78 18.13
CA GLU A 96 12.52 -0.61 17.93
C GLU A 96 11.23 -0.69 17.11
N ALA A 97 10.27 0.20 17.39
CA ALA A 97 9.03 0.32 16.63
C ALA A 97 9.30 0.75 15.18
N PHE A 98 10.20 1.71 14.96
CA PHE A 98 10.61 2.13 13.63
C PHE A 98 11.27 1.00 12.83
N LEU A 99 12.20 0.26 13.44
CA LEU A 99 12.85 -0.89 12.79
C LEU A 99 11.87 -2.02 12.51
N ALA A 100 10.92 -2.29 13.41
CA ALA A 100 9.85 -3.27 13.17
C ALA A 100 8.97 -2.86 11.99
N TYR A 101 8.55 -1.60 11.96
CA TYR A 101 7.76 -1.04 10.87
C TYR A 101 8.51 -1.09 9.53
N ARG A 102 9.81 -0.77 9.51
CA ARG A 102 10.64 -0.89 8.30
C ARG A 102 10.78 -2.32 7.79
N ARG A 103 10.81 -3.32 8.67
CA ARG A 103 10.80 -4.73 8.25
C ARG A 103 9.50 -5.13 7.58
N GLU A 104 8.37 -4.54 7.97
CA GLU A 104 7.07 -4.81 7.36
C GLU A 104 6.88 -4.11 6.01
N LEU A 105 7.58 -2.99 5.80
CA LEU A 105 7.64 -2.27 4.53
C LEU A 105 8.41 -3.02 3.42
N ALA A 106 9.36 -3.89 3.78
CA ALA A 106 10.26 -4.59 2.85
C ALA A 106 9.72 -5.95 2.38
#